data_AF-A0A1H9I0E9-F1
#
_entry.id   AF-A0A1H9I0E9-F1
#
_cell.length_a   1.000
_cell.length_b   1.000
_cell.length_c   1.000
_cell.angle_alpha   90.00
_cell.angle_beta   90.00
_cell.angle_gamma   90.00
#
_symmetry.space_group_name_H-M   'P 1'
#
loop_
_entity.id
_entity.type
_entity.pdbx_description
1 polymer ?
#
loop_
_entity_poly.entity_id
_entity_poly.type
_entity_poly.pdbx_seq_one_letter_code
_entity_poly.pdbx_strand_id
1 'polypeptide(L)' 'MFGIGAGLAVLLDATLIRGVLMPVGMRMLGRHAWWAPTPMRRLHRRVGLRETPDTPAHETQPRRPLPENPQKATPALRPL' A
#
# COMPACT_ATOMS: atom_id res chain seq x y z
N MET A 1 35.97 27.11 0.28
CA MET A 1 35.32 26.94 -1.05
C MET A 1 34.42 25.69 -1.15
N PHE A 2 33.89 25.15 -0.04
CA PHE A 2 33.14 23.88 -0.06
C PHE A 2 31.67 24.04 -0.50
N GLY A 3 31.04 25.18 -0.15
CA GLY A 3 29.61 25.40 -0.39
C GLY A 3 29.21 25.59 -1.86
N ILE A 4 30.11 26.10 -2.71
CA ILE A 4 29.79 26.31 -4.13
C ILE A 4 29.67 24.96 -4.86
N GLY A 5 30.60 24.03 -4.62
CA GLY A 5 30.54 22.69 -5.20
C GLY A 5 29.31 21.90 -4.71
N ALA A 6 29.04 21.96 -3.41
CA ALA A 6 27.85 21.33 -2.82
C ALA A 6 26.54 21.95 -3.36
N GLY A 7 26.46 23.28 -3.46
CA GLY A 7 25.30 23.97 -4.00
C GLY A 7 25.03 23.64 -5.46
N LEU A 8 26.08 23.57 -6.28
CA LEU A 8 25.98 23.18 -7.68
C LEU A 8 25.54 21.71 -7.84
N ALA A 9 26.07 20.80 -7.02
CA ALA A 9 25.67 19.40 -7.03
C ALA A 9 24.20 19.21 -6.67
N VAL A 10 23.71 19.92 -5.64
CA VAL A 10 22.28 19.90 -5.25
C VAL A 10 21.40 20.47 -6.36
N LEU A 11 21.81 21.60 -6.97
CA LEU A 11 21.07 22.23 -8.05
C LEU A 11 20.96 21.30 -9.28
N LEU A 12 22.07 20.64 -9.65
CA LEU A 12 22.10 19.66 -10.73
C LEU A 12 21.24 18.42 -10.42
N ASP A 13 21.27 17.91 -9.19
CA ASP A 13 20.42 16.78 -8.81
C ASP A 13 18.93 17.12 -8.86
N ALA A 14 18.57 18.29 -8.33
CA ALA A 14 17.18 18.75 -8.32
C ALA A 14 16.63 19.04 -9.73
N THR A 15 17.47 19.51 -10.66
CA THR A 15 17.03 19.93 -12.00
C THR A 15 17.29 18.87 -13.07
N LEU A 16 18.55 18.47 -13.26
CA LEU A 16 18.95 17.55 -14.33
C LEU A 16 18.61 16.11 -13.97
N ILE A 17 18.91 15.67 -12.75
CA ILE A 17 18.70 14.28 -12.34
C ILE A 17 17.20 14.01 -12.15
N ARG A 18 16.51 14.78 -11.30
CA ARG A 18 15.06 14.60 -11.09
C ARG A 18 14.21 14.99 -12.30
N GLY A 19 14.56 16.09 -12.98
CA GLY A 19 13.75 16.61 -14.08
C GLY A 19 13.92 15.85 -15.40
N VAL A 20 15.09 15.24 -15.64
CA VAL A 20 15.39 14.56 -16.92
C VAL A 20 15.77 13.10 -16.69
N LEU A 21 16.80 12.85 -15.88
CA LEU A 21 17.38 11.51 -15.77
C LEU A 21 16.40 10.50 -15.14
N MET A 22 15.61 10.93 -14.16
CA MET A 22 14.61 10.13 -13.48
C MET A 22 13.42 9.76 -14.40
N PRO A 23 12.75 10.69 -15.11
CA PRO A 23 11.69 10.34 -16.06
C PRO A 23 12.19 9.57 -17.28
N VAL A 24 13.40 9.87 -17.78
CA VAL A 24 14.03 9.11 -18.86
C VAL A 24 14.36 7.70 -18.38
N GLY A 25 14.95 7.54 -17.20
CA GLY A 25 15.28 6.25 -16.59
C GLY A 25 14.03 5.40 -16.36
N MET A 26 12.94 6.00 -15.89
CA MET A 26 11.65 5.31 -15.75
C MET A 26 11.08 4.87 -17.10
N ARG A 27 11.22 5.69 -18.16
CA ARG A 27 10.83 5.30 -19.51
C ARG A 27 11.74 4.20 -20.09
N MET A 28 13.04 4.25 -19.80
CA MET A 28 14.05 3.29 -20.28
C MET A 28 13.92 1.93 -19.59
N LEU A 29 13.78 1.89 -18.27
CA LEU A 29 13.55 0.66 -17.50
C LEU A 29 12.12 0.13 -17.70
N GLY A 30 11.17 1.00 -18.05
CA GLY A 30 9.78 0.63 -18.36
C GLY A 30 9.15 -0.19 -17.23
N ARG A 31 8.71 -1.42 -17.53
CA ARG A 31 8.12 -2.35 -16.53
C ARG A 31 9.06 -2.71 -15.37
N HIS A 32 10.38 -2.56 -15.51
CA HIS A 32 11.34 -2.83 -14.42
C HIS A 32 11.44 -1.68 -13.40
N ALA A 33 11.00 -0.45 -13.74
CA ALA A 33 11.00 0.66 -12.79
C ALA A 33 9.89 0.54 -11.73
N TRP A 34 8.85 -0.26 -12.00
CA TRP A 34 7.65 -0.43 -11.17
C TRP A 34 7.48 -1.86 -10.65
N TRP A 35 8.23 -2.81 -11.21
CA TRP A 35 8.20 -4.18 -10.76
C TRP A 35 9.09 -4.34 -9.55
N ALA A 36 8.51 -4.69 -8.40
CA ALA A 36 9.26 -5.18 -7.26
C ALA A 36 10.04 -6.43 -7.71
N PRO A 37 11.38 -6.38 -7.76
CA PRO A 37 12.14 -7.48 -8.35
C PRO A 37 11.84 -8.78 -7.62
N THR A 38 11.72 -9.92 -8.33
CA THR A 38 11.50 -11.24 -7.71
C THR A 38 12.36 -11.49 -6.46
N PRO A 39 13.64 -11.06 -6.38
CA PRO A 39 14.40 -11.14 -5.14
C PRO A 39 13.82 -10.31 -3.98
N MET A 40 13.20 -9.16 -4.23
CA MET A 40 12.52 -8.33 -3.23
C MET A 40 11.20 -8.94 -2.76
N ARG A 41 10.48 -9.65 -3.64
CA ARG A 41 9.31 -10.46 -3.24
C ARG A 41 9.71 -11.68 -2.42
N ARG A 42 10.88 -12.28 -2.72
CA ARG A 42 11.51 -13.32 -1.88
C ARG A 42 12.06 -12.75 -0.57
N LEU A 43 12.59 -11.53 -0.58
CA LEU A 43 13.13 -10.85 0.60
C LEU A 43 12.00 -10.37 1.51
N HIS A 44 10.90 -9.81 1.00
CA HIS A 44 9.68 -9.53 1.80
C HIS A 44 9.12 -10.79 2.45
N ARG A 45 9.21 -11.94 1.77
CA ARG A 45 8.79 -13.22 2.34
C ARG A 45 9.77 -13.78 3.38
N ARG A 46 11.03 -13.36 3.38
CA ARG A 46 12.08 -13.80 4.33
C ARG A 46 12.28 -12.81 5.49
N VAL A 47 12.13 -11.52 5.22
CA VAL A 47 12.21 -10.39 6.14
C VAL A 47 10.77 -9.98 6.40
N GLY A 48 10.05 -10.79 7.18
CA GLY A 48 8.73 -10.43 7.65
C GLY A 48 8.84 -9.26 8.62
N LEU A 49 8.85 -8.03 8.11
CA LEU A 49 8.60 -6.85 8.93
C LEU A 49 7.15 -6.96 9.41
N ARG A 50 6.98 -7.45 10.64
CA ARG A 50 5.76 -7.33 11.40
C ARG A 50 5.63 -5.87 11.81
N GLU A 51 5.10 -5.05 10.93
CA GLU A 51 4.55 -3.77 11.34
C GLU A 51 3.21 -4.03 12.02
N THR A 52 3.07 -3.47 13.22
CA THR A 52 1.97 -3.58 14.19
C THR A 52 2.03 -4.82 15.10
N PRO A 53 2.09 -4.66 16.44
CA PRO A 53 1.60 -5.71 17.32
C PRO A 53 0.14 -5.97 16.93
N ASP A 54 -0.28 -7.22 17.03
CA ASP A 54 -1.68 -7.62 16.85
C ASP A 54 -2.55 -6.69 17.72
N THR A 55 -3.13 -5.66 17.12
CA THR A 55 -4.35 -5.07 17.65
C THR A 55 -5.46 -5.99 17.15
N PRO A 56 -5.94 -6.94 17.97
CA PRO A 56 -7.17 -7.63 17.61
C PRO A 56 -8.27 -6.57 17.50
N ALA A 57 -9.15 -6.72 16.52
CA ALA A 57 -10.37 -5.93 16.33
C ALA A 57 -10.22 -4.60 15.56
N HIS A 58 -9.78 -4.66 14.31
CA HIS A 58 -10.70 -4.24 13.26
C HIS A 58 -11.16 -5.49 12.53
N GLU A 59 -12.08 -6.16 13.20
CA GLU A 59 -13.12 -6.95 12.57
C GLU A 59 -13.55 -6.24 11.28
N THR A 60 -13.00 -6.69 10.15
CA THR A 60 -13.79 -6.76 8.91
C THR A 60 -14.83 -7.85 9.17
N GLN A 61 -15.73 -7.58 10.10
CA GLN A 61 -16.91 -8.38 10.34
C GLN A 61 -17.67 -8.23 9.02
N PRO A 62 -17.85 -9.32 8.24
CA PRO A 62 -18.69 -9.25 7.05
C PRO A 62 -20.03 -8.77 7.58
N ARG A 63 -20.45 -7.57 7.17
CA ARG A 63 -21.65 -6.89 7.66
C ARG A 63 -22.76 -7.95 7.73
N ARG A 64 -23.04 -8.44 8.94
CA ARG A 64 -24.17 -9.35 9.17
C ARG A 64 -25.36 -8.54 8.68
N PRO A 65 -26.12 -9.02 7.68
CA PRO A 65 -27.34 -8.33 7.31
C PRO A 65 -28.16 -8.28 8.59
N LEU A 66 -28.33 -7.08 9.15
CA LEU A 66 -29.33 -6.87 10.18
C LEU A 66 -30.62 -7.39 9.56
N PRO A 67 -31.38 -8.28 10.21
CA PRO A 67 -32.66 -8.70 9.66
C PRO A 67 -33.49 -7.44 9.41
N GLU A 68 -33.66 -7.10 8.13
CA GLU A 68 -34.33 -5.88 7.66
C GLU A 68 -35.79 -5.82 8.11
N ASN A 69 -36.31 -6.89 8.71
CA ASN A 69 -37.69 -6.95 9.12
C ASN A 69 -37.89 -7.70 10.45
N PRO A 70 -38.16 -6.98 11.56
CA PRO A 70 -38.62 -7.58 12.82
C PRO A 70 -39.94 -8.36 12.69
N GLN A 71 -40.78 -8.07 11.69
CA GLN A 71 -42.10 -8.69 11.52
C GLN A 71 -42.09 -10.10 10.93
N LYS A 72 -40.95 -10.62 10.45
CA LYS A 72 -40.85 -12.05 10.08
C LYS A 72 -40.61 -12.97 11.29
N ALA A 73 -40.39 -12.42 12.48
CA ALA A 73 -40.22 -13.17 13.72
C ALA A 73 -41.54 -13.34 14.49
N THR A 74 -42.68 -13.50 13.80
CA THR A 74 -43.91 -13.98 14.43
C THR A 74 -43.97 -15.49 14.22
N PRO A 75 -43.61 -16.32 15.22
CA PRO A 75 -43.82 -17.75 15.12
C PRO A 75 -45.33 -17.98 15.07
N ALA A 76 -45.74 -18.76 14.08
CA ALA A 76 -47.07 -19.31 13.98
C ALA A 76 -47.45 -20.01 15.29
N LEU A 77 -48.33 -19.39 16.07
CA LEU A 77 -49.08 -20.07 17.13
C LEU A 77 -50.50 -20.29 16.60
N ARG A 78 -50.68 -21.40 15.89
CA ARG A 78 -51.90 -22.24 15.98
C ARG A 78 -51.54 -23.30 17.03
N PRO A 79 -52.34 -23.50 18.09
CA PRO A 79 -53.63 -24.21 18.02
C PRO A 79 -54.68 -23.53 18.94
N LEU A 80 -55.99 -23.73 18.87
CA LEU A 80 -56.85 -24.93 18.79
C LEU A 80 -58.14 -24.56 18.05
#